data_AF-A0A9P5YHE2-F1
#
_entry.id   AF-A0A9P5YHE2-F1
#
_cell.length_a   1.000
_cell.length_b   1.000
_cell.length_c   1.000
_cell.angle_alpha   90.00
_cell.angle_beta   90.00
_cell.angle_gamma   90.00
#
_symmetry.space_group_name_H-M   'P 1'
#
loop_
_entity.id
_entity.type
_entity.pdbx_description
1 polymer ?
#
loop_
_entity_poly.entity_id
_entity_poly.type
_entity_poly.pdbx_seq_one_letter_code
_entity_poly.pdbx_strand_id
1 'polypeptide(L)'
;MAPDPRFAALAEQNLLLRRRVESLESLVETFRREMIAVKGALGPWFKMGSNGRGHYHSYYSGEIAGGVRDFTVSTSGGRVEGAGEATPPPWGDFLAPYFPSEEEEHPVQRGQQHRGGHEGVYGIGPPPPPPPPPLPPLHTYTIAPLDLSTNLEGTLGGLRESVVGLAAGVDSMGRRQEIALTNETMRLGEEVGGLRAGMHGLRMQVHTMMMDRNAQVTGRDEGWAAGRMYTGSITKL
;
A
#
# COMPACT_ATOMS: atom_id res chain seq x y z
N MET A 1 41.28 -23.84 -37.50
CA MET A 1 39.97 -24.52 -37.50
C MET A 1 38.97 -23.51 -36.97
N ALA A 2 38.21 -22.85 -37.86
CA ALA A 2 37.27 -21.80 -37.44
C ALA A 2 36.03 -22.46 -36.79
N PRO A 3 35.46 -21.87 -35.72
CA PRO A 3 34.22 -22.37 -35.13
C PRO A 3 33.08 -22.26 -36.15
N ASP A 4 32.29 -23.33 -36.27
CA ASP A 4 31.17 -23.40 -37.20
C ASP A 4 30.15 -22.27 -36.91
N PRO A 5 29.66 -21.54 -37.92
CA PRO A 5 28.77 -20.38 -37.73
C PRO A 5 27.46 -20.75 -37.02
N ARG A 6 27.04 -22.01 -37.11
CA ARG A 6 25.89 -22.56 -36.37
C ARG A 6 26.11 -22.57 -34.86
N PHE A 7 27.32 -22.83 -34.39
CA PHE A 7 27.66 -22.76 -32.97
C PHE A 7 27.61 -21.33 -32.45
N ALA A 8 28.04 -20.35 -33.27
CA ALA A 8 27.96 -18.94 -32.91
C ALA A 8 26.49 -18.48 -32.72
N ALA A 9 25.61 -18.84 -33.66
CA ALA A 9 24.18 -18.53 -33.56
C ALA A 9 23.51 -19.20 -32.34
N LEU A 10 23.84 -20.47 -32.07
CA LEU A 10 23.34 -21.19 -30.89
C LEU A 10 23.85 -20.59 -29.57
N ALA A 11 25.09 -20.09 -29.54
CA ALA A 11 25.66 -19.44 -28.37
C ALA A 11 24.97 -18.09 -28.08
N GLU A 12 24.71 -17.30 -29.12
CA GLU A 12 23.97 -16.04 -29.03
C GLU A 12 22.54 -16.27 -28.53
N GLN A 13 21.84 -17.26 -29.10
CA GLN A 13 20.49 -17.61 -28.67
C GLN A 13 20.45 -18.10 -27.21
N ASN A 14 21.42 -18.93 -26.79
CA ASN A 14 21.53 -19.35 -25.39
C ASN A 14 21.75 -18.18 -24.44
N LEU A 15 22.58 -17.22 -24.84
CA LEU A 15 22.83 -16.01 -24.05
C LEU A 15 21.56 -15.15 -23.91
N LEU A 16 20.78 -15.01 -24.98
CA LEU A 16 19.51 -14.30 -24.95
C LEU A 16 18.48 -15.02 -24.06
N LEU A 17 18.39 -16.35 -24.15
CA LEU A 17 17.50 -17.13 -23.29
C LEU A 17 17.87 -17.01 -21.81
N ARG A 18 19.16 -17.07 -21.47
CA ARG A 18 19.64 -16.86 -20.09
C ARG A 18 19.23 -15.50 -19.54
N ARG A 19 19.44 -14.42 -20.31
CA ARG A 19 19.00 -13.07 -19.91
C ARG A 19 17.49 -12.99 -19.67
N ARG A 20 16.68 -13.65 -20.50
CA ARG A 20 15.22 -13.71 -20.32
C ARG A 20 14.83 -14.48 -19.06
N VAL A 21 15.48 -15.61 -18.80
CA VAL A 21 15.26 -16.41 -17.59
C VAL A 21 15.62 -15.59 -16.35
N GLU A 22 16.78 -14.96 -16.32
CA GLU A 22 17.23 -14.08 -15.21
C GLU A 22 16.22 -12.93 -14.96
N SER A 23 15.69 -12.33 -16.02
CA SER A 23 14.66 -11.28 -15.90
C SER A 23 13.34 -11.81 -15.32
N LEU A 24 12.92 -13.01 -15.73
CA LEU A 24 11.70 -13.63 -15.20
C LEU A 24 11.86 -14.05 -13.74
N GLU A 25 13.02 -14.58 -13.37
CA GLU A 25 13.36 -14.94 -12.00
C GLU A 25 13.33 -13.70 -11.08
N SER A 26 13.89 -12.58 -11.55
CA SER A 26 13.83 -11.31 -10.82
C SER A 26 12.39 -10.81 -10.60
N LEU A 27 11.52 -10.94 -11.61
CA LEU A 27 10.10 -10.58 -11.49
C LEU A 27 9.36 -11.50 -10.51
N VAL A 28 9.58 -12.81 -10.57
CA VAL A 28 8.98 -13.77 -9.64
C VAL A 28 9.39 -13.49 -8.21
N GLU A 29 10.67 -13.18 -7.98
CA GLU A 29 11.18 -12.85 -6.65
C GLU A 29 10.57 -11.55 -6.12
N THR A 30 10.38 -10.55 -6.99
CA THR A 30 9.66 -9.31 -6.65
C THR A 30 8.21 -9.62 -6.26
N PHE A 31 7.47 -10.38 -7.08
CA PHE A 31 6.11 -10.80 -6.77
C PHE A 31 6.01 -11.59 -5.46
N ARG A 32 6.99 -12.44 -5.18
CA ARG A 32 7.02 -13.22 -3.94
C ARG A 32 7.16 -12.30 -2.72
N ARG A 33 8.03 -11.29 -2.78
CA ARG A 33 8.19 -10.29 -1.71
C ARG A 33 6.92 -9.45 -1.54
N GLU A 34 6.35 -8.97 -2.63
CA GLU A 34 5.08 -8.22 -2.58
C GLU A 34 3.96 -9.06 -1.99
N MET A 35 3.83 -10.33 -2.39
CA MET A 35 2.82 -11.23 -1.83
C MET A 35 3.03 -11.48 -0.33
N ILE A 36 4.29 -11.55 0.14
CA ILE A 36 4.58 -11.65 1.58
C ILE A 36 4.17 -10.38 2.31
N ALA A 37 4.48 -9.20 1.75
CA ALA A 37 4.06 -7.91 2.31
C ALA A 37 2.53 -7.78 2.37
N VAL A 38 1.83 -8.15 1.29
CA VAL A 38 0.37 -8.18 1.23
C VAL A 38 -0.20 -9.15 2.26
N LYS A 39 0.36 -10.36 2.40
CA LYS A 39 -0.06 -11.32 3.43
C LYS A 39 0.14 -10.77 4.84
N GLY A 40 1.24 -10.06 5.08
CA GLY A 40 1.50 -9.38 6.35
C GLY A 40 0.49 -8.27 6.64
N ALA A 41 0.20 -7.42 5.63
CA ALA A 41 -0.74 -6.31 5.75
C ALA A 41 -2.20 -6.77 5.94
N LEU A 42 -2.60 -7.85 5.28
CA LEU A 42 -3.95 -8.41 5.41
C LEU A 42 -4.13 -9.17 6.73
N GLY A 43 -3.06 -9.68 7.34
CA GLY A 43 -3.07 -10.23 8.69
C GLY A 43 -4.18 -11.27 8.92
N PRO A 44 -4.82 -11.29 10.11
CA PRO A 44 -5.89 -12.25 10.47
C PRO A 44 -7.16 -12.15 9.62
N TRP A 45 -7.31 -11.10 8.81
CA TRP A 45 -8.45 -10.90 7.92
C TRP A 45 -8.33 -11.71 6.63
N PHE A 46 -7.11 -12.15 6.26
CA PHE A 46 -6.90 -13.07 5.14
C PHE A 46 -7.24 -14.52 5.54
N LYS A 47 -8.53 -14.79 5.73
CA LYS A 47 -9.04 -16.16 5.78
C LYS A 47 -9.26 -16.64 4.36
N MET A 48 -8.19 -17.04 3.68
CA MET A 48 -8.29 -17.81 2.43
C MET A 48 -9.18 -19.02 2.74
N GLY A 49 -10.40 -19.06 2.20
CA GLY A 49 -11.46 -19.96 2.62
C GLY A 49 -11.05 -21.43 2.65
N SER A 50 -10.55 -21.91 3.80
CA SER A 50 -10.25 -23.31 4.07
C SER A 50 -11.47 -24.10 4.53
N ASN A 51 -12.68 -23.57 4.30
CA ASN A 51 -13.94 -24.27 4.58
C ASN A 51 -14.55 -24.93 3.33
N GLY A 52 -13.72 -25.27 2.35
CA GLY A 52 -14.09 -26.14 1.24
C GLY A 52 -13.44 -27.51 1.38
N ARG A 53 -13.91 -28.34 2.31
CA ARG A 53 -13.80 -29.79 2.16
C ARG A 53 -14.53 -30.17 0.86
N GLY A 54 -13.80 -30.47 -0.19
CA GLY A 54 -14.37 -30.96 -1.44
C GLY A 54 -13.25 -31.21 -2.43
N HIS A 55 -13.01 -32.49 -2.71
CA HIS A 55 -12.20 -33.05 -3.78
C HIS A 55 -11.98 -32.10 -4.97
N TYR A 56 -10.76 -32.00 -5.50
CA TYR A 56 -10.33 -32.75 -6.68
C TYR A 56 -8.81 -32.61 -6.89
N HIS A 57 -8.17 -33.74 -7.19
CA HIS A 57 -6.98 -33.87 -8.04
C HIS A 57 -5.64 -33.32 -7.55
N SER A 58 -5.03 -34.09 -6.64
CA SER A 58 -3.58 -34.23 -6.52
C SER A 58 -3.05 -35.12 -7.65
N TYR A 59 -2.41 -34.55 -8.69
CA TYR A 59 -1.48 -35.30 -9.55
C TYR A 59 -0.33 -34.40 -10.02
N TYR A 60 0.89 -34.94 -9.89
CA TYR A 60 2.23 -34.40 -10.17
C TYR A 60 2.82 -33.53 -9.05
N SER A 61 3.51 -34.10 -8.06
CA SER A 61 4.71 -34.99 -8.07
C SER A 61 5.97 -34.29 -8.56
N GLY A 62 6.92 -34.13 -7.63
CA GLY A 62 8.25 -33.58 -7.87
C GLY A 62 8.96 -33.11 -6.59
N GLU A 63 8.99 -33.93 -5.55
CA GLU A 63 9.88 -33.72 -4.40
C GLU A 63 11.34 -33.92 -4.82
N ILE A 64 12.22 -32.98 -4.48
CA ILE A 64 13.63 -33.28 -4.21
C ILE A 64 13.81 -33.21 -2.70
N ALA A 65 14.06 -34.37 -2.13
CA ALA A 65 14.32 -34.60 -0.73
C ALA A 65 15.72 -34.12 -0.30
N GLY A 66 15.82 -33.76 0.98
CA GLY A 66 17.05 -33.50 1.74
C GLY A 66 16.76 -32.41 2.77
N GLY A 67 16.41 -32.69 4.02
CA GLY A 67 16.89 -33.72 4.93
C GLY A 67 17.53 -33.01 6.13
N VAL A 68 17.36 -33.59 7.33
CA VAL A 68 18.04 -33.30 8.62
C VAL A 68 17.17 -32.69 9.73
N ARG A 69 16.59 -33.62 10.52
CA ARG A 69 16.60 -33.80 11.99
C ARG A 69 15.87 -32.83 12.94
N ASP A 70 14.81 -33.39 13.53
CA ASP A 70 14.52 -33.56 14.96
C ASP A 70 15.21 -32.65 15.99
N PHE A 71 14.38 -31.97 16.78
CA PHE A 71 14.56 -31.90 18.23
C PHE A 71 13.20 -31.96 18.94
N THR A 72 12.95 -33.08 19.61
CA THR A 72 11.92 -33.22 20.63
C THR A 72 12.50 -32.77 21.97
N VAL A 73 11.79 -31.90 22.68
CA VAL A 73 11.95 -31.74 24.13
C VAL A 73 10.59 -31.93 24.77
N SER A 74 10.46 -33.11 25.38
CA SER A 74 9.52 -33.37 26.46
C SER A 74 9.92 -32.53 27.67
N THR A 75 8.96 -31.85 28.30
CA THR A 75 9.08 -31.50 29.72
C THR A 75 7.79 -31.90 30.41
N SER A 76 7.97 -32.79 31.37
CA SER A 76 6.98 -33.48 32.20
C SER A 76 6.51 -32.62 33.37
N GLY A 77 5.21 -32.72 33.68
CA GLY A 77 4.69 -32.93 35.05
C GLY A 77 4.70 -31.76 36.03
N GLY A 78 3.50 -31.43 36.56
CA GLY A 78 3.38 -30.63 37.79
C GLY A 78 2.00 -30.00 37.98
N ARG A 79 1.04 -30.78 38.49
CA ARG A 79 -0.28 -30.32 38.98
C ARG A 79 -0.19 -30.10 40.49
N VAL A 80 -0.41 -28.87 40.97
CA VAL A 80 -0.93 -28.56 42.33
C VAL A 80 -1.72 -27.24 42.27
N GLU A 81 -2.89 -27.23 42.90
CA GLU A 81 -3.83 -26.10 43.05
C GLU A 81 -3.32 -25.02 44.01
N GLY A 82 -3.76 -23.76 43.83
CA GLY A 82 -3.63 -22.70 44.84
C GLY A 82 -3.88 -21.29 44.31
N ALA A 83 -4.85 -20.60 44.89
CA ALA A 83 -5.41 -19.30 44.48
C ALA A 83 -4.43 -18.11 44.40
N GLY A 84 -4.63 -17.27 43.37
CA GLY A 84 -4.93 -15.84 43.55
C GLY A 84 -3.78 -14.82 43.58
N GLU A 85 -3.05 -14.62 42.47
CA GLU A 85 -2.48 -13.31 42.12
C GLU A 85 -2.21 -13.27 40.60
N ALA A 86 -2.87 -12.35 39.89
CA ALA A 86 -2.86 -12.31 38.43
C ALA A 86 -1.63 -11.55 37.92
N THR A 87 -0.49 -12.24 37.83
CA THR A 87 0.66 -11.78 37.03
C THR A 87 0.29 -11.87 35.55
N PRO A 88 0.34 -10.76 34.77
CA PRO A 88 0.03 -10.82 33.35
C PRO A 88 1.07 -11.67 32.59
N PRO A 89 0.66 -12.39 31.52
CA PRO A 89 1.55 -13.25 30.75
C PRO A 89 2.62 -12.42 30.01
N PRO A 90 3.86 -12.94 29.83
CA PRO A 90 4.99 -12.24 29.21
C PRO A 90 4.87 -12.01 27.68
N TRP A 91 3.65 -12.04 27.15
CA TRP A 91 3.34 -11.92 25.72
C TRP A 91 2.43 -10.73 25.40
N GLY A 92 1.94 -10.00 26.41
CA GLY A 92 1.27 -8.73 26.20
C GLY A 92 2.30 -7.62 26.21
N ASP A 93 2.64 -7.09 25.04
CA ASP A 93 3.20 -5.74 24.77
C ASP A 93 4.02 -5.67 23.46
N PHE A 94 4.07 -6.75 22.66
CA PHE A 94 4.75 -6.71 21.35
C PHE A 94 4.05 -5.87 20.26
N LEU A 95 2.81 -5.41 20.51
CA LEU A 95 2.04 -4.57 19.57
C LEU A 95 1.94 -3.10 20.00
N ALA A 96 2.43 -2.76 21.19
CA ALA A 96 2.41 -1.39 21.71
C ALA A 96 3.36 -0.37 21.03
N PRO A 97 4.49 -0.75 20.36
CA PRO A 97 5.39 0.24 19.78
C PRO A 97 4.87 0.99 18.54
N TYR A 98 3.75 0.55 17.96
CA TYR A 98 3.21 1.11 16.71
C TYR A 98 2.19 2.24 16.93
N PHE A 99 1.87 2.55 18.19
CA PHE A 99 1.14 3.77 18.53
C PHE A 99 2.18 4.86 18.84
N PRO A 100 2.31 5.92 18.03
CA PRO A 100 3.15 7.05 18.41
C PRO A 100 2.57 7.63 19.71
N SER A 101 3.37 7.60 20.78
CA SER A 101 3.08 8.32 22.01
C SER A 101 2.88 9.79 21.65
N GLU A 102 1.79 10.38 22.13
CA GLU A 102 1.46 11.80 21.95
C GLU A 102 2.47 12.65 22.75
N GLU A 103 3.67 12.83 22.22
CA GLU A 103 4.64 13.78 22.74
C GLU A 103 4.95 14.84 21.68
N GLU A 104 4.42 16.04 21.97
CA GLU A 104 4.91 17.35 21.53
C GLU A 104 4.78 17.73 20.04
N GLU A 105 3.56 18.11 19.62
CA GLU A 105 3.39 19.07 18.53
C GLU A 105 2.88 20.42 19.08
N HIS A 106 3.83 21.35 19.23
CA HIS A 106 3.59 22.77 19.41
C HIS A 106 2.68 23.35 18.30
N PRO A 107 1.63 24.12 18.61
CA PRO A 107 0.85 24.77 17.58
C PRO A 107 1.64 25.93 16.97
N VAL A 108 2.11 25.74 15.73
CA VAL A 108 2.56 26.84 14.88
C VAL A 108 1.33 27.66 14.50
N GLN A 109 1.21 28.80 15.17
CA GLN A 109 0.20 29.82 14.99
C GLN A 109 0.34 30.45 13.60
N ARG A 110 -0.30 29.85 12.59
CA ARG A 110 -0.39 30.44 11.25
C ARG A 110 -1.51 31.48 11.28
N GLY A 111 -1.11 32.75 11.31
CA GLY A 111 -2.00 33.90 11.40
C GLY A 111 -3.13 33.85 10.36
N GLN A 112 -4.36 33.79 10.87
CA GLN A 112 -5.56 34.21 10.15
C GLN A 112 -5.47 35.72 9.93
N GLN A 113 -5.19 36.13 8.70
CA GLN A 113 -5.51 37.49 8.27
C GLN A 113 -6.96 37.55 7.81
N HIS A 114 -7.62 38.57 8.33
CA HIS A 114 -9.00 38.97 8.08
C HIS A 114 -9.32 39.24 6.59
N ARG A 115 -10.64 39.30 6.35
CA ARG A 115 -11.36 40.19 5.40
C ARG A 115 -11.69 39.54 4.06
N GLY A 116 -12.92 39.56 3.55
CA GLY A 116 -14.14 40.22 3.99
C GLY A 116 -15.33 39.66 3.19
N GLY A 117 -16.53 39.83 3.74
CA GLY A 117 -17.76 39.48 3.04
C GLY A 117 -18.04 40.41 1.87
N HIS A 118 -18.58 39.85 0.80
CA HIS A 118 -19.46 40.54 -0.15
C HIS A 118 -20.50 39.54 -0.65
N GLU A 119 -21.76 39.88 -0.38
CA GLU A 119 -22.97 39.30 -0.97
C GLU A 119 -23.08 39.66 -2.47
N GLY A 120 -23.81 38.84 -3.22
CA GLY A 120 -24.17 39.04 -4.64
C GLY A 120 -23.99 37.73 -5.42
N VAL A 121 -24.97 36.83 -5.45
CA VAL A 121 -26.12 36.81 -6.36
C VAL A 121 -25.71 36.89 -7.85
N TYR A 122 -26.27 35.94 -8.63
CA TYR A 122 -26.22 35.70 -10.07
C TYR A 122 -25.16 34.69 -10.56
N GLY A 123 -25.67 33.68 -11.27
CA GLY A 123 -25.02 32.41 -11.55
C GLY A 123 -23.79 32.50 -12.44
N ILE A 124 -22.75 31.80 -12.03
CA ILE A 124 -21.63 31.41 -12.88
C ILE A 124 -21.42 29.93 -12.56
N GLY A 125 -21.70 29.07 -13.56
CA GLY A 125 -21.44 27.64 -13.45
C GLY A 125 -19.97 27.36 -13.16
N PRO A 126 -19.63 26.13 -12.75
CA PRO A 126 -18.24 25.77 -12.50
C PRO A 126 -17.37 26.17 -13.71
N PRO A 127 -16.20 26.78 -13.50
CA PRO A 127 -15.33 27.16 -14.60
C PRO A 127 -15.03 25.92 -15.46
N PRO A 128 -15.03 26.04 -16.80
CA PRO A 128 -14.70 24.92 -17.66
C PRO A 128 -13.29 24.40 -17.32
N PRO A 129 -13.08 23.08 -17.38
CA PRO A 129 -11.76 22.51 -17.15
C PRO A 129 -10.74 23.15 -18.12
N PRO A 130 -9.50 23.39 -17.67
CA PRO A 130 -8.46 23.91 -18.53
C PRO A 130 -8.27 22.97 -19.74
N PRO A 131 -7.98 23.52 -20.93
CA PRO A 131 -7.73 22.71 -22.11
C PRO A 131 -6.56 21.74 -21.84
N PRO A 132 -6.65 20.49 -22.32
CA PRO A 132 -5.55 19.54 -22.17
C PRO A 132 -4.28 20.11 -22.82
N PRO A 133 -3.09 19.91 -22.21
CA PRO A 133 -1.84 20.33 -22.81
C PRO A 133 -1.69 19.69 -24.20
N PRO A 134 -1.07 20.38 -25.17
CA PRO A 134 -0.86 19.86 -26.51
C PRO A 134 -0.12 18.52 -26.41
N LEU A 135 -0.74 17.48 -26.97
CA LEU A 135 -0.16 16.14 -27.06
C LEU A 135 1.21 16.26 -27.74
N PRO A 136 2.31 15.78 -27.12
CA PRO A 136 3.60 15.76 -27.79
C PRO A 136 3.48 14.88 -29.04
N PRO A 137 4.20 15.22 -30.13
CA PRO A 137 4.16 14.45 -31.36
C PRO A 137 4.50 12.99 -31.05
N LEU A 138 3.60 12.09 -31.45
CA LEU A 138 3.85 10.65 -31.51
C LEU A 138 5.06 10.46 -32.43
N HIS A 139 6.25 10.39 -31.84
CA HIS A 139 7.47 10.01 -32.55
C HIS A 139 7.33 8.52 -32.87
N THR A 140 6.67 8.24 -33.98
CA THR A 140 6.81 6.97 -34.67
C THR A 140 8.28 6.88 -35.05
N TYR A 141 9.02 6.00 -34.38
CA TYR A 141 10.39 5.65 -34.74
C TYR A 141 10.34 4.94 -36.10
N THR A 142 10.30 5.73 -37.17
CA THR A 142 10.42 5.24 -38.53
C THR A 142 11.87 4.83 -38.71
N ILE A 143 12.14 3.54 -38.49
CA ILE A 143 13.39 2.92 -38.92
C ILE A 143 13.36 2.99 -40.44
N ALA A 144 14.20 3.83 -41.04
CA ALA A 144 14.32 3.89 -42.48
C ALA A 144 14.66 2.49 -43.00
N PRO A 145 13.96 1.97 -44.02
CA PRO A 145 14.26 0.66 -44.59
C PRO A 145 15.72 0.61 -45.01
N LEU A 146 16.40 -0.46 -44.62
CA LEU A 146 17.83 -0.65 -44.84
C LEU A 146 18.09 -0.75 -46.35
N ASP A 147 18.50 0.35 -46.96
CA ASP A 147 18.73 0.43 -48.40
C ASP A 147 20.12 -0.17 -48.71
N LEU A 148 20.12 -1.47 -49.00
CA LEU A 148 21.31 -2.29 -49.34
C LEU A 148 22.00 -1.83 -50.65
N SER A 149 21.42 -0.85 -51.35
CA SER A 149 21.99 -0.19 -52.53
C SER A 149 23.11 0.79 -52.18
N THR A 150 23.24 1.17 -50.91
CA THR A 150 24.30 2.06 -50.42
C THR A 150 25.55 1.27 -50.02
N ASN A 151 26.73 1.84 -50.25
CA ASN A 151 28.02 1.27 -49.83
C ASN A 151 28.02 0.85 -48.34
N LEU A 152 28.88 -0.11 -47.96
CA LEU A 152 28.97 -0.66 -46.60
C LEU A 152 29.15 0.43 -45.52
N GLU A 153 29.80 1.54 -45.88
CA GLU A 153 29.95 2.71 -45.03
C GLU A 153 28.62 3.43 -44.74
N GLY A 154 27.74 3.54 -45.74
CA GLY A 154 26.40 4.12 -45.60
C GLY A 154 25.47 3.28 -44.72
N THR A 155 25.51 1.95 -44.88
CA THR A 155 24.72 1.04 -44.02
C THR A 155 25.19 1.05 -42.57
N LEU A 156 26.51 1.11 -42.32
CA LEU A 156 27.06 1.29 -40.97
C LEU A 156 26.72 2.66 -40.37
N GLY A 157 26.75 3.73 -41.19
CA GLY A 157 26.33 5.07 -40.80
C GLY A 157 24.87 5.11 -40.34
N GLY A 158 23.96 4.57 -41.15
CA GLY A 158 22.54 4.50 -40.83
C GLY A 158 22.24 3.63 -39.61
N LEU A 159 22.95 2.51 -39.43
CA LEU A 159 22.83 1.69 -38.22
C LEU A 159 23.27 2.48 -36.98
N ARG A 160 24.38 3.20 -37.06
CA ARG A 160 24.87 4.04 -35.95
C ARG A 160 23.84 5.11 -35.58
N GLU A 161 23.27 5.79 -36.57
CA GLU A 161 22.23 6.80 -36.35
C GLU A 161 20.97 6.21 -35.74
N SER A 162 20.56 5.02 -36.19
CA SER A 162 19.44 4.28 -35.59
C SER A 162 19.71 3.87 -34.15
N VAL A 163 20.92 3.38 -33.82
CA VAL A 163 21.32 3.04 -32.45
C VAL A 163 21.35 4.28 -31.57
N VAL A 164 21.88 5.40 -32.06
CA VAL A 164 21.89 6.68 -31.32
C VAL A 164 20.46 7.18 -31.10
N GLY A 165 19.59 7.08 -32.11
CA GLY A 165 18.18 7.44 -32.02
C GLY A 165 17.41 6.55 -31.02
N LEU A 166 17.67 5.24 -31.05
CA LEU A 166 17.12 4.30 -30.08
C LEU A 166 17.62 4.59 -28.67
N ALA A 167 18.92 4.84 -28.48
CA ALA A 167 19.48 5.18 -27.17
C ALA A 167 18.82 6.44 -26.60
N ALA A 168 18.71 7.50 -27.40
CA ALA A 168 18.01 8.72 -27.01
C ALA A 168 16.51 8.46 -26.71
N GLY A 169 15.89 7.54 -27.46
CA GLY A 169 14.52 7.12 -27.24
C GLY A 169 14.29 6.36 -25.93
N VAL A 170 15.22 5.45 -25.59
CA VAL A 170 15.21 4.71 -24.32
C VAL A 170 15.43 5.68 -23.15
N ASP A 171 16.39 6.60 -23.25
CA ASP A 171 16.63 7.63 -22.23
C ASP A 171 15.39 8.52 -22.01
N SER A 172 14.75 8.95 -23.09
CA SER A 172 13.51 9.74 -23.05
C SER A 172 12.34 8.96 -22.44
N MET A 173 12.22 7.66 -22.74
CA MET A 173 11.21 6.79 -22.13
C MET A 173 11.47 6.60 -20.63
N GLY A 174 12.73 6.40 -20.23
CA GLY A 174 13.13 6.29 -18.82
C GLY A 174 12.73 7.52 -18.01
N ARG A 175 13.03 8.72 -18.50
CA ARG A 175 12.62 9.98 -17.84
C ARG A 175 11.10 10.11 -17.72
N ARG A 176 10.34 9.72 -18.76
CA ARG A 176 8.88 9.75 -18.71
C ARG A 176 8.31 8.77 -17.69
N GLN A 177 8.88 7.58 -17.60
CA GLN A 177 8.48 6.58 -16.62
C GLN A 177 8.78 7.05 -15.19
N GLU A 178 9.93 7.66 -14.95
CA GLU A 178 10.29 8.24 -13.65
C GLU A 178 9.30 9.32 -13.20
N ILE A 179 8.92 10.24 -14.12
CA ILE A 179 7.92 11.28 -13.85
C ILE A 179 6.55 10.64 -13.55
N ALA A 180 6.15 9.64 -14.34
CA ALA A 180 4.88 8.94 -14.14
C ALA A 180 4.80 8.25 -12.76
N LEU A 181 5.87 7.53 -12.38
CA LEU A 181 5.97 6.86 -11.08
C LEU A 181 5.95 7.86 -9.93
N THR A 182 6.63 9.00 -10.08
CA THR A 182 6.63 10.08 -9.07
C THR A 182 5.22 10.65 -8.88
N ASN A 183 4.51 10.94 -9.97
CA ASN A 183 3.14 11.44 -9.91
C ASN A 183 2.17 10.44 -9.28
N GLU A 184 2.31 9.16 -9.62
CA GLU A 184 1.49 8.09 -9.03
C GLU A 184 1.77 7.96 -7.52
N THR A 185 3.03 8.05 -7.12
CA THR A 185 3.43 8.03 -5.70
C THR A 185 2.80 9.20 -4.93
N MET A 186 2.82 10.41 -5.49
CA MET A 186 2.17 11.57 -4.87
C MET A 186 0.67 11.36 -4.73
N ARG A 187 0.00 10.88 -5.78
CA ARG A 187 -1.45 10.61 -5.75
C ARG A 187 -1.82 9.56 -4.71
N LEU A 188 -1.08 8.46 -4.65
CA LEU A 188 -1.30 7.42 -3.62
C LEU A 188 -1.07 7.97 -2.21
N GLY A 189 -0.10 8.88 -2.04
CA GLY A 189 0.09 9.59 -0.77
C GLY A 189 -1.13 10.38 -0.34
N GLU A 190 -1.78 11.09 -1.26
CA GLU A 190 -3.03 11.82 -1.00
C GLU A 190 -4.19 10.87 -0.66
N GLU A 191 -4.32 9.77 -1.40
CA GLU A 191 -5.36 8.76 -1.16
C GLU A 191 -5.21 8.11 0.22
N VAL A 192 -3.98 7.73 0.60
CA VAL A 192 -3.69 7.15 1.93
C VAL A 192 -3.91 8.19 3.05
N GLY A 193 -3.52 9.44 2.82
CA GLY A 193 -3.78 10.53 3.75
C GLY A 193 -5.28 10.76 3.97
N GLY A 194 -6.06 10.77 2.88
CA GLY A 194 -7.52 10.88 2.91
C GLY A 194 -8.18 9.70 3.64
N LEU A 195 -7.71 8.48 3.41
CA LEU A 195 -8.21 7.28 4.09
C LEU A 195 -7.95 7.34 5.61
N ARG A 196 -6.75 7.78 6.02
CA ARG A 196 -6.43 7.97 7.45
C ARG A 196 -7.32 9.03 8.08
N ALA A 197 -7.54 10.16 7.41
CA ALA A 197 -8.44 11.20 7.89
C ALA A 197 -9.89 10.68 8.03
N GLY A 198 -10.37 9.90 7.05
CA GLY A 198 -11.67 9.25 7.10
C GLY A 198 -11.82 8.28 8.29
N MET A 199 -10.83 7.42 8.51
CA MET A 199 -10.80 6.51 9.66
C MET A 199 -10.79 7.25 10.99
N HIS A 200 -10.01 8.33 11.10
CA HIS A 200 -10.01 9.17 12.29
C HIS A 200 -11.37 9.80 12.54
N GLY A 201 -12.02 10.33 11.49
CA GLY A 201 -13.39 10.84 11.56
C GLY A 201 -14.39 9.79 12.04
N LEU A 202 -14.34 8.57 11.49
CA LEU A 202 -15.18 7.45 11.92
C LEU A 202 -14.94 7.09 13.39
N ARG A 203 -13.67 7.06 13.83
CA ARG A 203 -13.33 6.84 15.24
C ARG A 203 -13.94 7.90 16.14
N MET A 204 -13.85 9.18 15.75
CA MET A 204 -14.44 10.29 16.50
C MET A 204 -15.96 10.21 16.55
N GLN A 205 -16.60 9.80 15.45
CA GLN A 205 -18.05 9.56 15.41
C GLN A 205 -18.46 8.43 16.37
N VAL A 206 -17.76 7.29 16.33
CA VAL A 206 -18.01 6.15 17.24
C VAL A 206 -17.77 6.55 18.70
N HIS A 207 -16.71 7.28 18.98
CA HIS A 207 -16.41 7.79 20.32
C HIS A 207 -17.52 8.72 20.83
N THR A 208 -18.01 9.64 19.98
CA THR A 208 -19.12 10.54 20.31
C THR A 208 -20.39 9.75 20.62
N MET A 209 -20.73 8.75 19.79
CA MET A 209 -21.90 7.88 20.04
C MET A 209 -21.76 7.08 21.34
N MET A 210 -20.55 6.59 21.64
CA MET A 210 -20.28 5.84 22.86
C MET A 210 -20.40 6.74 24.10
N MET A 211 -19.88 7.96 24.04
CA MET A 211 -19.98 8.94 25.12
C MET A 211 -21.43 9.39 25.35
N ASP A 212 -22.20 9.63 24.29
CA ASP A 212 -23.63 9.96 24.38
C ASP A 212 -24.42 8.82 25.05
N ARG A 213 -24.18 7.56 24.64
CA ARG A 213 -24.80 6.39 25.28
C ARG A 213 -24.41 6.26 26.75
N ASN A 214 -23.13 6.41 27.08
CA ASN A 214 -22.69 6.35 28.48
C ASN A 214 -23.33 7.46 29.33
N ALA A 215 -23.45 8.68 28.81
CA ALA A 215 -24.13 9.78 29.51
C ALA A 215 -25.62 9.47 29.77
N GLN A 216 -26.31 8.83 28.82
CA GLN A 216 -27.72 8.42 29.00
C GLN A 216 -27.89 7.28 30.01
N VAL A 217 -26.93 6.36 30.09
CA VAL A 217 -26.96 5.23 31.04
C VAL A 217 -26.62 5.69 32.46
N THR A 218 -25.63 6.58 32.61
CA THR A 218 -25.18 7.06 33.92
C THR A 218 -26.00 8.24 34.44
N GLY A 219 -26.67 9.02 33.58
CA GLY A 219 -27.35 10.26 33.94
C GLY A 219 -28.87 10.16 34.23
N ARG A 220 -29.48 8.97 34.30
CA ARG A 220 -30.94 8.83 34.37
C ARG A 220 -31.53 8.37 35.72
N ASP A 221 -30.75 8.13 36.77
CA ASP A 221 -31.30 7.59 38.03
C ASP A 221 -31.22 8.50 39.28
N GLU A 222 -30.56 9.65 39.25
CA GLU A 222 -30.42 10.48 40.48
C GLU A 222 -30.67 11.96 40.21
N GLY A 223 -31.89 12.47 40.48
CA GLY A 223 -32.07 13.92 40.54
C GLY A 223 -33.49 14.49 40.59
N TRP A 224 -34.53 13.72 40.26
CA TRP A 224 -35.89 14.29 40.13
C TRP A 224 -36.86 13.88 41.25
N ALA A 225 -36.46 13.00 42.17
CA ALA A 225 -37.35 12.50 43.24
C ALA A 225 -37.10 13.09 44.64
N ALA A 226 -35.98 13.79 44.90
CA ALA A 226 -35.59 14.13 46.27
C ALA A 226 -35.78 15.61 46.69
N GLY A 227 -36.17 16.52 45.79
CA GLY A 227 -36.09 17.97 46.08
C GLY A 227 -37.41 18.72 46.29
N ARG A 228 -38.59 18.09 46.16
CA ARG A 228 -39.85 18.83 45.96
C ARG A 228 -41.00 18.47 46.92
N MET A 229 -40.72 18.16 48.18
CA MET A 229 -41.77 17.81 49.17
C MET A 229 -41.56 18.38 50.59
N TYR A 230 -40.77 19.45 50.80
CA TYR A 230 -40.71 20.12 52.11
C TYR A 230 -40.57 21.65 51.99
N THR A 231 -41.59 22.32 51.46
CA THR A 231 -41.77 23.75 51.72
C THR A 231 -43.24 24.05 51.96
N GLY A 232 -43.59 24.37 53.20
CA GLY A 232 -44.75 25.23 53.50
C GLY A 232 -45.89 24.60 54.29
N SER A 233 -45.75 24.52 55.61
CA SER A 233 -46.78 24.99 56.55
C SER A 233 -46.27 24.88 58.00
N ILE A 234 -45.72 25.99 58.51
CA ILE A 234 -45.68 26.25 59.95
C ILE A 234 -46.75 27.29 60.21
N THR A 235 -47.89 26.82 60.70
CA THR A 235 -49.00 27.61 61.19
C THR A 235 -48.63 28.23 62.53
N LYS A 236 -48.86 29.55 62.64
CA LYS A 236 -48.88 30.32 63.89
C LYS A 236 -49.84 29.68 64.90
N LEU A 237 -49.44 29.63 66.17
CA LEU A 237 -50.21 30.08 67.34
C LEU A 237 -49.26 30.30 68.51
#